data_AF-A0A420PKT2-F1
#
_entry.id   AF-A0A420PKT2-F1
#
_cell.length_a   1.000
_cell.length_b   1.000
_cell.length_c   1.000
_cell.angle_alpha   90.00
_cell.angle_beta   90.00
_cell.angle_gamma   90.00
#
_symmetry.space_group_name_H-M   'P 1'
#
loop_
_entity.id
_entity.type
_entity.pdbx_description
1 polymer ?
#
loop_
_entity_poly.entity_id
_entity_poly.type
_entity_poly.pdbx_seq_one_letter_code
_entity_poly.pdbx_strand_id
1 'polypeptide(L)'
;MGGEDIRRDMAAGGEPYMSHVQNLLDRGSAISVYEYWQLNKRKKALQARYNNMWNATKSSSRRPVDVLLVPTMPHTAIPHRTLRYPGYTKLFNMLDYTALSIPTGKASKAFDSAYPGEYEPRNAVDAWNWGLYDVENRDGSSVGLQIVGRRLEEGKVLGVVHQVQQLL
;
A
#
# COMPACT_ATOMS: atom_id res chain seq x y z
N MET A 1 6.16 -18.27 13.35
CA MET A 1 5.48 -17.40 12.36
C MET A 1 3.98 -17.59 12.42
N GLY A 2 3.19 -16.67 11.88
CA GLY A 2 1.72 -16.72 12.01
C GLY A 2 1.22 -16.20 13.36
N GLY A 3 1.99 -15.30 13.99
CA GLY A 3 1.57 -14.63 15.23
C GLY A 3 1.78 -15.41 16.53
N GLU A 4 2.33 -16.63 16.47
CA GLU A 4 2.41 -17.51 17.64
C GLU A 4 3.19 -16.93 18.82
N ASP A 5 4.35 -16.34 18.56
CA ASP A 5 5.16 -15.71 19.62
C ASP A 5 4.40 -14.55 20.28
N ILE A 6 3.74 -13.72 19.46
CA ILE A 6 2.87 -12.63 19.96
C ILE A 6 1.74 -13.18 20.83
N ARG A 7 1.12 -14.31 20.44
CA ARG A 7 0.06 -14.92 21.25
C ARG A 7 0.57 -15.42 22.59
N ARG A 8 1.73 -16.07 22.62
CA ARG A 8 2.36 -16.57 23.84
C ARG A 8 2.73 -15.45 24.80
N ASP A 9 3.34 -14.38 24.28
CA ASP A 9 3.77 -13.24 25.10
C ASP A 9 2.57 -12.50 25.69
N MET A 10 1.52 -12.28 24.91
CA MET A 10 0.28 -11.64 25.38
C MET A 10 -0.46 -12.50 26.42
N ALA A 11 -0.49 -13.83 26.23
CA ALA A 11 -1.06 -14.74 27.22
C ALA A 11 -0.28 -14.73 28.55
N ALA A 12 1.04 -14.58 28.51
CA ALA A 12 1.88 -14.44 29.70
C ALA A 12 1.68 -13.09 30.41
N GLY A 13 1.44 -12.01 29.65
CA GLY A 13 1.20 -10.67 30.19
C GLY A 13 -0.20 -10.46 30.76
N GLY A 14 -1.22 -11.18 30.28
CA GLY A 14 -2.60 -11.10 30.77
C GLY A 14 -3.39 -9.87 30.30
N GLU A 15 -2.78 -8.99 29.50
CA GLU A 15 -3.44 -7.81 28.92
C GLU A 15 -4.23 -8.19 27.65
N PRO A 16 -5.38 -7.53 27.38
CA PRO A 16 -6.11 -7.75 26.13
C PRO A 16 -5.35 -7.15 24.94
N TYR A 17 -5.48 -7.77 23.76
CA TYR A 17 -4.94 -7.21 22.53
C TYR A 17 -5.60 -5.87 22.21
N MET A 18 -4.83 -4.94 21.65
CA MET A 18 -5.41 -3.86 20.88
C MET A 18 -6.17 -4.45 19.68
N SER A 19 -7.37 -3.92 19.38
CA SER A 19 -8.26 -4.47 18.35
C SER A 19 -7.60 -4.65 16.98
N HIS A 20 -6.73 -3.72 16.58
CA HIS A 20 -6.00 -3.81 15.31
C HIS A 20 -4.95 -4.92 15.27
N VAL A 21 -4.35 -5.26 16.41
CA VAL A 21 -3.39 -6.38 16.53
C VAL A 21 -4.14 -7.71 16.51
N GLN A 22 -5.23 -7.82 17.28
CA GLN A 22 -6.13 -8.98 17.25
C GLN A 22 -6.58 -9.27 15.81
N ASN A 23 -7.13 -8.26 15.12
CA ASN A 23 -7.58 -8.38 13.73
C ASN A 23 -6.48 -8.77 12.73
N LEU A 24 -5.20 -8.55 13.06
CA LEU A 24 -4.07 -8.99 12.24
C LEU A 24 -3.73 -10.46 12.54
N LEU A 25 -3.70 -10.84 13.82
CA LEU A 25 -3.40 -12.20 14.26
C LEU A 25 -4.47 -13.19 13.85
N ASP A 26 -5.74 -12.78 13.83
CA ASP A 26 -6.86 -13.65 13.46
C ASP A 26 -6.90 -13.97 11.95
N ARG A 27 -6.12 -13.26 11.13
CA ARG A 27 -6.01 -13.51 9.67
C ARG A 27 -5.17 -14.73 9.31
N GLY A 28 -4.47 -15.33 10.27
CA GLY A 28 -3.62 -16.48 9.99
C GLY A 28 -3.19 -17.24 11.23
N SER A 29 -3.17 -18.56 11.12
CA SER A 29 -2.66 -19.45 12.16
C SER A 29 -1.14 -19.58 12.07
N ALA A 30 -0.55 -20.17 13.11
CA ALA A 30 0.80 -20.69 13.03
C ALA A 30 0.92 -21.70 11.88
N ILE A 31 2.09 -21.73 11.25
CA ILE A 31 2.42 -22.65 10.15
C ILE A 31 3.72 -23.38 10.48
N SER A 32 3.86 -24.58 9.94
CA SER A 32 5.08 -25.38 10.04
C SER A 32 6.25 -24.74 9.30
N VAL A 33 7.47 -25.16 9.64
CA VAL A 33 8.69 -24.76 8.93
C VAL A 33 8.60 -25.13 7.44
N TYR A 34 8.07 -26.31 7.12
CA TYR A 34 7.90 -26.75 5.73
C TYR A 34 6.97 -25.83 4.94
N GLU A 35 5.79 -25.49 5.49
CA GLU A 35 4.85 -24.57 4.85
C GLU A 35 5.45 -23.18 4.67
N TYR A 36 6.19 -22.70 5.68
CA TYR A 36 6.92 -21.44 5.59
C TYR A 36 7.93 -21.44 4.42
N TRP A 37 8.68 -22.53 4.23
CA TRP A 37 9.56 -22.68 3.07
C TRP A 37 8.80 -22.65 1.74
N GLN A 38 7.64 -23.32 1.65
CA GLN A 38 6.82 -23.28 0.44
C GLN A 38 6.29 -21.87 0.13
N LEU A 39 5.89 -21.12 1.15
CA LEU A 39 5.48 -19.72 1.01
C LEU A 39 6.63 -18.84 0.51
N ASN A 40 7.85 -19.03 1.01
CA ASN A 40 9.03 -18.29 0.53
C ASN A 40 9.36 -18.60 -0.92
N LYS A 41 9.27 -19.87 -1.33
CA LYS A 41 9.43 -20.25 -2.75
C LYS A 41 8.42 -19.54 -3.63
N ARG A 42 7.14 -19.50 -3.22
CA ARG A 42 6.08 -18.76 -3.95
C ARG A 42 6.33 -17.26 -3.98
N LYS A 43 6.74 -16.66 -2.86
CA LYS A 43 7.13 -15.23 -2.78
C LYS A 43 8.26 -14.92 -3.76
N LYS A 44 9.33 -15.73 -3.78
CA LYS A 44 10.46 -15.54 -4.69
C LYS A 44 10.06 -15.68 -6.16
N ALA A 45 9.22 -16.65 -6.49
CA ALA A 45 8.69 -16.80 -7.85
C ALA A 45 7.85 -15.58 -8.26
N LEU A 46 7.02 -15.03 -7.35
CA LEU A 46 6.25 -13.81 -7.60
C LEU A 46 7.16 -12.60 -7.83
N GLN A 47 8.17 -12.40 -6.97
CA GLN A 47 9.17 -11.34 -7.13
C GLN A 47 9.87 -11.41 -8.49
N ALA A 48 10.29 -12.62 -8.91
CA ALA A 48 10.92 -12.83 -10.21
C ALA A 48 9.98 -12.49 -11.38
N ARG A 49 8.70 -12.87 -11.30
CA ARG A 49 7.69 -12.54 -12.33
C ARG A 49 7.49 -11.03 -12.46
N TYR A 50 7.39 -10.31 -11.35
CA TYR A 50 7.26 -8.85 -11.37
C TYR A 50 8.52 -8.17 -11.94
N ASN A 51 9.71 -8.66 -11.59
CA ASN A 51 10.97 -8.14 -12.16
C ASN A 51 11.04 -8.37 -13.67
N ASN A 52 10.63 -9.55 -14.15
CA ASN A 52 10.60 -9.86 -15.58
C ASN A 52 9.60 -8.96 -16.31
N MET A 53 8.41 -8.76 -15.73
CA MET A 53 7.40 -7.83 -16.26
C MET A 53 7.97 -6.42 -16.37
N TRP A 54 8.56 -5.88 -15.28
CA TRP A 54 9.16 -4.55 -15.27
C TRP A 54 10.23 -4.38 -16.36
N ASN A 55 11.14 -5.35 -16.49
CA ASN A 55 12.19 -5.31 -17.50
C ASN A 55 11.65 -5.40 -18.94
N ALA A 56 10.52 -6.08 -19.13
CA ALA A 56 9.86 -6.21 -20.43
C ALA A 56 8.99 -4.98 -20.79
N THR A 57 8.49 -4.25 -19.78
CA THR A 57 7.66 -3.06 -20.01
C THR A 57 8.48 -1.92 -20.59
N LYS A 58 8.03 -1.41 -21.73
CA LYS A 58 8.62 -0.26 -22.41
C LYS A 58 7.52 0.73 -22.79
N SER A 59 7.86 2.01 -22.78
CA SER A 59 7.01 3.07 -23.31
C SER A 59 6.88 2.97 -24.84
N SER A 60 5.97 3.77 -25.42
CA SER A 60 5.84 3.92 -26.88
C SER A 60 7.15 4.36 -27.56
N SER A 61 8.02 5.09 -26.83
CA SER A 61 9.37 5.48 -27.28
C SER A 61 10.44 4.40 -27.04
N ARG A 62 10.03 3.18 -26.69
CA ARG A 62 10.88 2.02 -26.37
C ARG A 62 11.80 2.18 -25.15
N ARG A 63 11.62 3.22 -24.34
CA ARG A 63 12.36 3.40 -23.09
C ARG A 63 11.82 2.48 -22.00
N PRO A 64 12.67 1.84 -21.19
CA PRO A 64 12.23 1.02 -20.06
C PRO A 64 11.55 1.87 -18.99
N VAL A 65 10.82 1.22 -18.08
CA VAL A 65 10.25 1.88 -16.91
C VAL A 65 11.35 2.20 -15.90
N ASP A 66 11.49 3.47 -15.52
CA ASP A 66 12.45 3.91 -14.50
C ASP A 66 11.92 3.76 -13.08
N VAL A 67 10.67 4.21 -12.85
CA VAL A 67 9.93 4.15 -11.59
C VAL A 67 8.44 3.97 -11.86
N LEU A 68 7.67 3.57 -10.84
CA LEU A 68 6.22 3.67 -10.85
C LEU A 68 5.77 4.90 -10.05
N LEU A 69 4.77 5.59 -10.58
CA LEU A 69 4.02 6.63 -9.87
C LEU A 69 2.67 6.01 -9.48
N VAL A 70 2.42 5.88 -8.18
CA VAL A 70 1.17 5.28 -7.68
C VAL A 70 0.62 6.11 -6.53
N PRO A 71 -0.70 6.17 -6.32
CA PRO A 71 -1.24 6.78 -5.11
C PRO A 71 -0.75 6.00 -3.88
N THR A 72 -0.45 6.73 -2.81
CA THR A 72 -0.01 6.10 -1.54
C THR A 72 -1.13 5.28 -0.92
N MET A 73 -2.35 5.82 -0.99
CA MET A 73 -3.60 5.23 -0.50
C MET A 73 -4.75 5.68 -1.41
N PRO A 74 -5.87 4.94 -1.47
CA PRO A 74 -7.05 5.31 -2.26
C PRO A 74 -7.93 6.39 -1.59
N HIS A 75 -7.45 6.98 -0.49
CA HIS A 75 -8.14 7.98 0.31
C HIS A 75 -7.10 8.94 0.93
N THR A 76 -7.53 10.13 1.33
CA THR A 76 -6.74 11.05 2.17
C THR A 76 -6.67 10.54 3.62
N ALA A 77 -6.26 11.36 4.58
CA ALA A 77 -6.28 10.98 5.99
C ALA A 77 -7.70 10.55 6.40
N ILE A 78 -7.83 9.39 7.05
CA ILE A 78 -9.10 8.81 7.53
C ILE A 78 -9.18 8.88 9.06
N PRO A 79 -10.37 8.77 9.66
CA PRO A 79 -10.51 8.78 11.12
C PRO A 79 -9.68 7.68 11.77
N HIS A 80 -9.21 7.93 12.99
CA HIS A 80 -8.36 7.00 13.71
C HIS A 80 -8.98 5.61 13.81
N ARG A 81 -8.14 4.58 13.68
CA ARG A 81 -8.51 3.16 13.82
C ARG A 81 -9.53 2.64 12.80
N THR A 82 -9.77 3.35 11.70
CA THR A 82 -10.71 2.92 10.65
C THR A 82 -10.06 2.23 9.45
N LEU A 83 -8.72 2.27 9.32
CA LEU A 83 -8.01 1.68 8.17
C LEU A 83 -8.31 0.18 8.02
N ARG A 84 -8.78 -0.23 6.85
CA ARG A 84 -9.06 -1.66 6.57
C ARG A 84 -8.09 -2.32 5.60
N TYR A 85 -7.59 -1.56 4.61
CA TYR A 85 -6.82 -2.11 3.49
C TYR A 85 -5.56 -1.28 3.16
N PRO A 86 -4.38 -1.71 3.64
CA PRO A 86 -3.09 -1.09 3.31
C PRO A 86 -2.44 -1.70 2.06
N GLY A 87 -3.23 -2.21 1.09
CA GLY A 87 -2.68 -2.95 -0.05
C GLY A 87 -1.78 -2.13 -0.98
N TYR A 88 -2.05 -0.83 -1.08
CA TYR A 88 -1.29 0.10 -1.92
C TYR A 88 0.18 0.22 -1.50
N THR A 89 0.49 0.02 -0.20
CA THR A 89 1.86 0.00 0.32
C THR A 89 2.37 -1.43 0.53
N LYS A 90 1.51 -2.35 0.99
CA LYS A 90 1.92 -3.73 1.30
C LYS A 90 2.43 -4.51 0.09
N LEU A 91 1.96 -4.20 -1.12
CA LEU A 91 2.43 -4.83 -2.34
C LEU A 91 3.96 -4.70 -2.49
N PHE A 92 4.49 -3.50 -2.27
CA PHE A 92 5.92 -3.24 -2.46
C PHE A 92 6.80 -3.84 -1.36
N ASN A 93 6.26 -3.99 -0.15
CA ASN A 93 6.91 -4.79 0.91
C ASN A 93 7.01 -6.27 0.52
N MET A 94 5.98 -6.82 -0.12
CA MET A 94 6.02 -8.21 -0.61
C MET A 94 7.02 -8.36 -1.76
N LEU A 95 7.06 -7.40 -2.67
CA LEU A 95 7.96 -7.39 -3.83
C LEU A 95 9.41 -7.07 -3.47
N ASP A 96 9.66 -6.54 -2.27
CA ASP A 96 10.98 -6.06 -1.84
C ASP A 96 11.47 -4.92 -2.75
N TYR A 97 10.56 -3.99 -3.06
CA TYR A 97 10.81 -2.81 -3.89
C TYR A 97 11.04 -1.58 -3.02
N THR A 98 11.90 -0.69 -3.49
CA THR A 98 12.12 0.61 -2.87
C THR A 98 10.89 1.49 -3.12
N ALA A 99 10.27 2.03 -2.07
CA ALA A 99 9.12 2.92 -2.20
C ALA A 99 9.24 4.12 -1.26
N LEU A 100 8.96 5.32 -1.77
CA LEU A 100 8.96 6.56 -0.99
C LEU A 100 7.67 7.35 -1.25
N SER A 101 6.96 7.70 -0.17
CA SER A 101 5.70 8.45 -0.24
C SER A 101 5.94 9.91 0.14
N ILE A 102 5.39 10.83 -0.67
CA ILE A 102 5.45 12.27 -0.46
C ILE A 102 4.06 12.90 -0.58
N PRO A 103 3.79 14.02 0.11
CA PRO A 103 2.61 14.83 -0.17
C PRO A 103 2.79 15.53 -1.52
N THR A 104 1.78 15.49 -2.40
CA THR A 104 1.85 16.11 -3.74
C THR A 104 0.69 17.04 -4.06
N GLY A 105 -0.19 17.28 -3.10
CA GLY A 105 -1.33 18.17 -3.28
C GLY A 105 -2.26 18.12 -2.08
N LYS A 106 -3.39 18.81 -2.23
CA LYS A 106 -4.48 18.82 -1.26
C LYS A 106 -5.79 18.47 -1.96
N ALA A 107 -6.63 17.68 -1.30
CA ALA A 107 -8.02 17.54 -1.68
C ALA A 107 -8.67 18.93 -1.63
N SER A 108 -9.57 19.21 -2.56
CA SER A 108 -10.18 20.52 -2.69
C SER A 108 -11.62 20.39 -3.11
N LYS A 109 -12.55 20.83 -2.26
CA LYS A 109 -13.97 20.81 -2.60
C LYS A 109 -14.38 21.65 -3.80
N ALA A 110 -13.54 22.62 -4.18
CA ALA A 110 -13.75 23.43 -5.36
C ALA A 110 -13.52 22.64 -6.67
N PHE A 111 -12.66 21.63 -6.62
CA PHE A 111 -12.29 20.80 -7.78
C PHE A 111 -12.86 19.38 -7.70
N ASP A 112 -13.02 18.86 -6.49
CA ASP A 112 -13.57 17.53 -6.19
C ASP A 112 -15.10 17.61 -6.20
N SER A 113 -15.69 17.50 -7.38
CA SER A 113 -17.15 17.39 -7.53
C SER A 113 -17.66 16.00 -7.15
N ALA A 114 -18.95 15.93 -6.80
CA ALA A 114 -19.62 14.64 -6.59
C ALA A 114 -19.42 13.74 -7.81
N TYR A 115 -19.10 12.46 -7.57
CA TYR A 115 -18.81 11.52 -8.64
C TYR A 115 -19.97 11.49 -9.66
N PRO A 116 -19.69 11.73 -10.96
CA PRO A 116 -20.75 12.01 -11.94
C PRO A 116 -21.50 10.76 -12.43
N GLY A 117 -21.11 9.56 -11.97
CA GLY A 117 -21.68 8.29 -12.42
C GLY A 117 -22.32 7.47 -11.29
N GLU A 118 -22.93 6.35 -11.66
CA GLU A 118 -23.36 5.35 -10.70
C GLU A 118 -22.14 4.56 -10.22
N TYR A 119 -21.90 4.56 -8.92
CA TYR A 119 -20.85 3.75 -8.31
C TYR A 119 -21.39 2.37 -7.94
N GLU A 120 -20.81 1.33 -8.53
CA GLU A 120 -21.02 -0.06 -8.13
C GLU A 120 -19.74 -0.61 -7.48
N PRO A 121 -19.77 -0.99 -6.18
CA PRO A 121 -18.59 -1.49 -5.50
C PRO A 121 -18.17 -2.86 -6.04
N ARG A 122 -16.88 -3.02 -6.34
CA ARG A 122 -16.32 -4.31 -6.78
C ARG A 122 -16.27 -5.37 -5.68
N ASN A 123 -16.24 -4.94 -4.42
CA ASN A 123 -16.24 -5.78 -3.23
C ASN A 123 -16.47 -4.93 -1.96
N ALA A 124 -16.55 -5.58 -0.79
CA ALA A 124 -16.79 -4.90 0.48
C ALA A 124 -15.68 -3.90 0.90
N VAL A 125 -14.44 -4.09 0.46
CA VAL A 125 -13.32 -3.16 0.75
C VAL A 125 -13.46 -1.91 -0.10
N ASP A 126 -13.85 -2.08 -1.37
CA ASP A 126 -14.17 -0.99 -2.28
C ASP A 126 -15.35 -0.18 -1.75
N ALA A 127 -16.46 -0.84 -1.41
CA ALA A 127 -17.63 -0.19 -0.81
C ALA A 127 -17.29 0.63 0.44
N TRP A 128 -16.46 0.07 1.32
CA TRP A 128 -15.96 0.79 2.51
C TRP A 128 -15.14 2.02 2.12
N ASN A 129 -14.22 1.87 1.17
CA ASN A 129 -13.37 2.98 0.72
C ASN A 129 -14.21 4.10 0.12
N TRP A 130 -15.19 3.76 -0.70
CA TRP A 130 -16.13 4.71 -1.27
C TRP A 130 -16.94 5.44 -0.22
N GLY A 131 -17.40 4.73 0.82
CA GLY A 131 -18.08 5.33 1.96
C GLY A 131 -17.24 6.32 2.78
N LEU A 132 -15.93 6.43 2.54
CA LEU A 132 -15.07 7.46 3.13
C LEU A 132 -15.08 8.79 2.36
N TYR A 133 -15.65 8.80 1.15
CA TYR A 133 -15.70 9.97 0.29
C TYR A 133 -16.60 11.03 0.92
N ASP A 134 -15.97 12.12 1.36
CA ASP A 134 -16.61 13.22 2.05
C ASP A 134 -15.87 14.51 1.67
N VAL A 135 -16.39 15.20 0.66
CA VAL A 135 -15.71 16.35 0.06
C VAL A 135 -15.56 17.50 1.07
N GLU A 136 -16.55 17.70 1.94
CA GLU A 136 -16.53 18.79 2.91
C GLU A 136 -15.52 18.55 4.03
N ASN A 137 -15.51 17.35 4.62
CA ASN A 137 -14.60 17.06 5.74
C ASN A 137 -13.17 16.75 5.29
N ARG A 138 -12.92 16.49 4.00
CA ARG A 138 -11.58 16.20 3.47
C ARG A 138 -10.91 17.39 2.80
N ASP A 139 -11.60 18.52 2.63
CA ASP A 139 -11.04 19.74 2.04
C ASP A 139 -9.72 20.15 2.73
N GLY A 140 -8.69 20.44 1.94
CA GLY A 140 -7.35 20.78 2.42
C GLY A 140 -6.48 19.61 2.90
N SER A 141 -7.02 18.38 2.97
CA SER A 141 -6.24 17.19 3.38
C SER A 141 -5.17 16.83 2.36
N SER A 142 -3.99 16.42 2.81
CA SER A 142 -2.90 16.05 1.90
C SER A 142 -3.22 14.80 1.08
N VAL A 143 -2.89 14.86 -0.22
CA VAL A 143 -2.92 13.73 -1.14
C VAL A 143 -1.49 13.19 -1.29
N GLY A 144 -1.32 11.89 -1.05
CA GLY A 144 0.00 11.24 -1.08
C GLY A 144 0.27 10.54 -2.40
N LEU A 145 1.42 10.83 -3.01
CA LEU A 145 1.99 10.07 -4.13
C LEU A 145 3.14 9.21 -3.63
N GLN A 146 3.24 8.00 -4.17
CA GLN A 146 4.32 7.08 -3.89
C GLN A 146 5.14 6.84 -5.17
N ILE A 147 6.44 7.05 -5.04
CA ILE A 147 7.44 6.79 -6.07
C ILE A 147 8.07 5.44 -5.73
N VAL A 148 7.97 4.49 -6.66
CA VAL A 148 8.47 3.11 -6.46
C VAL A 148 9.57 2.82 -7.46
N GLY A 149 10.72 2.40 -6.97
CA GLY A 149 11.83 1.86 -7.75
C GLY A 149 11.98 0.36 -7.52
N ARG A 150 12.89 -0.27 -8.26
CA ARG A 150 13.21 -1.69 -8.04
C ARG A 150 14.00 -1.84 -6.74
N ARG A 151 14.20 -3.09 -6.31
CA ARG A 151 15.07 -3.41 -5.18
C ARG A 151 16.47 -2.81 -5.37
N LEU A 152 17.01 -2.17 -4.32
CA LEU A 152 18.32 -1.50 -4.31
C LEU A 152 18.40 -0.25 -5.22
N GLU A 153 17.28 0.42 -5.47
CA GLU A 153 17.24 1.66 -6.26
C GLU A 153 16.91 2.91 -5.42
N GLU A 154 17.26 2.91 -4.13
CA GLU A 154 17.02 4.02 -3.18
C GLU A 154 17.50 5.37 -3.72
N GLY A 155 18.73 5.42 -4.26
CA GLY A 155 19.28 6.64 -4.83
C GLY A 155 18.49 7.15 -6.04
N LYS A 156 17.98 6.25 -6.89
CA LYS A 156 17.14 6.63 -8.04
C LYS A 156 15.80 7.20 -7.56
N VAL A 157 15.16 6.52 -6.60
CA VAL A 157 13.88 6.97 -6.04
C VAL A 157 14.02 8.35 -5.40
N LEU A 158 15.07 8.59 -4.61
CA LEU A 158 15.35 9.91 -4.04
C LEU A 158 15.57 10.98 -5.10
N GLY A 159 16.33 10.66 -6.16
CA GLY A 159 16.55 11.58 -7.28
C GLY A 159 15.26 11.95 -8.00
N VAL A 160 14.38 10.99 -8.27
CA VAL A 160 13.07 11.26 -8.89
C VAL A 160 12.18 12.08 -7.97
N VAL A 161 12.13 11.75 -6.68
CA VAL A 161 11.36 12.51 -5.69
C VAL A 161 11.79 13.98 -5.68
N HIS A 162 13.10 14.24 -5.69
CA HIS A 162 13.62 15.60 -5.77
C HIS A 162 13.11 16.33 -7.02
N GLN A 163 13.12 15.68 -8.20
CA GLN A 163 12.58 16.28 -9.43
C GLN A 163 11.08 16.54 -9.35
N VAL A 164 10.30 15.60 -8.80
CA VAL A 164 8.84 15.76 -8.62
C VAL A 164 8.54 16.95 -7.71
N GLN A 165 9.28 17.11 -6.62
CA GLN A 165 9.10 18.24 -5.71
C GLN A 165 9.40 19.61 -6.33
N GLN A 166 10.26 19.69 -7.36
CA GLN A 166 10.50 20.95 -8.09
C GLN A 166 9.35 21.31 -9.05
N LEU A 167 8.45 20.37 -9.36
CA LEU A 167 7.33 20.56 -10.28
C LEU A 167 5.99 20.83 -9.58
N LEU A 168 5.95 20.67 -8.26
CA LEU A 168 4.78 20.86 -7.41
C LEU A 168 4.77 22.26 -6.79
#